data_AF-A0A1X3J131-F1
#
_entry.id   AF-A0A1X3J131-F1
#
_cell.length_a   1.000
_cell.length_b   1.000
_cell.length_c   1.000
_cell.angle_alpha   90.00
_cell.angle_beta   90.00
_cell.angle_gamma   90.00
#
_symmetry.space_group_name_H-M   'P 1'
#
loop_
_entity.id
_entity.type
_entity.pdbx_description
1 polymer ?
#
loop_
_entity_poly.entity_id
_entity_poly.type
_entity_poly.pdbx_seq_one_letter_code
_entity_poly.pdbx_strand_id
1 'polypeptide(L)' 'MNNANEKQECPACGNENPEHLKECPHCGAQKCNHCDMGDDTACMNCEGE' A
#
# COMPACT_ATOMS: atom_id res chain seq x y z
N MET A 1 23.36 6.84 -10.62
CA MET A 1 22.58 5.64 -10.97
C MET A 1 21.11 6.00 -10.81
N ASN A 2 20.39 6.32 -11.88
CA ASN A 2 18.97 6.63 -11.80
C ASN A 2 18.22 5.44 -12.40
N ASN A 3 18.01 4.43 -11.57
CA ASN A 3 17.26 3.24 -11.94
C ASN A 3 15.77 3.59 -11.89
N ALA A 4 15.26 4.23 -12.95
CA ALA A 4 13.83 4.48 -13.15
C ALA A 4 13.11 3.19 -13.60
N ASN A 5 13.41 2.08 -12.93
CA ASN A 5 12.58 0.90 -12.88
C ASN A 5 12.09 0.81 -11.43
N GLU A 6 11.35 1.83 -11.05
CA GLU A 6 10.73 1.94 -9.73
C GLU A 6 9.55 0.96 -9.73
N LYS A 7 9.85 -0.34 -9.63
CA LYS A 7 8.87 -1.31 -9.17
C LYS A 7 8.36 -0.78 -7.84
N GLN A 8 7.16 -0.23 -7.87
CA GLN A 8 6.58 0.45 -6.72
C GLN A 8 6.19 -0.64 -5.73
N GLU A 9 7.10 -1.17 -4.92
CA GLU A 9 6.77 -2.26 -4.01
C GLU A 9 5.86 -1.76 -2.87
N CYS A 10 4.79 -2.50 -2.57
CA CYS A 10 3.93 -2.18 -1.44
C CYS A 10 4.67 -2.50 -0.12
N PRO A 11 4.96 -1.50 0.73
CA PRO A 11 5.68 -1.74 1.99
C PRO A 11 4.88 -2.56 3.01
N ALA A 12 3.56 -2.67 2.83
CA ALA A 12 2.69 -3.42 3.73
C ALA A 12 2.63 -4.93 3.42
N CYS A 13 2.74 -5.33 2.15
CA CYS A 13 2.57 -6.73 1.74
C CYS A 13 3.67 -7.27 0.80
N GLY A 14 4.61 -6.44 0.37
CA GLY A 14 5.67 -6.81 -0.57
C GLY A 14 5.19 -6.99 -2.02
N ASN A 15 4.00 -6.48 -2.38
CA ASN A 15 3.55 -6.53 -3.79
C ASN A 15 4.49 -5.69 -4.66
N GLU A 16 5.30 -6.33 -5.50
CA GLU A 16 6.27 -5.69 -6.39
C GLU A 16 5.65 -4.91 -7.56
N ASN A 17 4.36 -5.11 -7.83
CA ASN A 17 3.64 -4.43 -8.92
C ASN A 17 2.18 -4.10 -8.55
N PRO A 18 1.96 -3.16 -7.61
CA PRO A 18 0.64 -2.67 -7.26
C PRO A 18 0.13 -1.72 -8.33
N GLU A 19 -1.18 -1.76 -8.59
CA GLU A 19 -1.82 -0.83 -9.54
C GLU A 19 -1.73 0.62 -9.05
N HIS A 20 -1.83 0.83 -7.75
CA HIS A 20 -1.60 2.10 -7.09
C HIS A 20 -1.12 1.90 -5.65
N LEU A 21 -0.32 2.85 -5.15
CA LEU A 21 -0.08 3.04 -3.72
C LEU A 21 -0.81 4.30 -3.26
N LYS A 22 -1.54 4.21 -2.15
CA LYS A 22 -2.19 5.33 -1.48
C LYS A 22 -1.85 5.33 0.00
N GLU A 23 -1.97 6.47 0.65
CA GLU A 23 -1.84 6.58 2.10
C GLU A 23 -3.16 6.17 2.77
N CYS A 24 -3.07 5.43 3.88
CA CYS A 24 -4.24 5.08 4.68
C CYS A 24 -4.68 6.29 5.52
N PRO A 25 -5.93 6.77 5.41
CA PRO A 25 -6.41 7.91 6.17
C PRO A 25 -6.53 7.65 7.69
N HIS A 26 -6.52 6.39 8.13
CA HIS A 26 -6.60 6.06 9.57
C HIS A 26 -5.24 6.03 10.25
N CYS A 27 -4.25 5.38 9.66
CA CYS A 27 -2.95 5.16 10.29
C CYS A 27 -1.77 5.87 9.61
N GLY A 28 -1.98 6.45 8.42
CA GLY A 28 -0.93 7.09 7.62
C GLY A 28 0.02 6.11 6.91
N ALA A 29 -0.22 4.79 6.97
CA ALA A 29 0.62 3.81 6.29
C ALA A 29 0.36 3.78 4.77
N GLN A 30 1.39 3.56 3.95
CA GLN A 30 1.20 3.28 2.52
C GLN A 30 0.56 1.89 2.32
N LYS A 31 -0.49 1.85 1.50
CA LYS A 31 -1.23 0.65 1.11
C LYS A 31 -1.41 0.57 -0.40
N CYS A 32 -1.33 -0.65 -0.95
CA CYS A 32 -1.68 -0.90 -2.35
C CYS A 32 -3.16 -1.21 -2.55
N ASN A 33 -3.60 -1.32 -3.81
CA ASN A 33 -4.91 -1.82 -4.23
C ASN A 33 -5.32 -3.13 -3.52
N HIS A 34 -4.37 -4.02 -3.24
CA HIS A 34 -4.63 -5.29 -2.55
C HIS A 34 -4.75 -5.14 -1.02
N CYS A 35 -3.92 -4.29 -0.41
CA CYS A 35 -3.95 -4.02 1.03
C CYS A 35 -5.13 -3.14 1.46
N ASP A 36 -5.80 -2.52 0.50
CA ASP A 36 -6.99 -1.73 0.70
C ASP A 36 -8.20 -2.56 1.15
N MET A 37 -8.19 -3.88 0.89
CA MET A 37 -9.30 -4.81 1.15
C MET A 37 -10.68 -4.35 0.62
N GLY A 38 -10.70 -3.41 -0.34
CA GLY A 38 -11.93 -2.86 -0.93
C GLY A 38 -12.72 -1.90 -0.04
N ASP A 39 -12.17 -1.52 1.12
CA ASP A 39 -12.84 -0.62 2.07
C ASP A 39 -12.51 0.86 1.81
N ASP A 40 -11.52 1.16 0.96
CA ASP A 40 -10.94 2.47 0.66
C ASP A 40 -10.38 3.25 1.86
N THR A 41 -10.86 2.95 3.07
CA THR A 41 -10.72 3.70 4.30
C THR A 41 -9.71 2.97 5.17
N ALA A 42 -9.94 1.71 5.52
CA ALA A 42 -9.02 0.87 6.28
C ALA A 42 -7.90 0.25 5.43
N CYS A 43 -6.93 -0.39 6.09
CA CYS A 43 -5.88 -1.17 5.45
C CYS A 43 -5.46 -2.34 6.35
N MET A 44 -4.67 -3.26 5.81
CA MET A 44 -4.07 -4.36 6.57
C MET A 44 -3.36 -3.93 7.87
N ASN A 45 -2.72 -2.75 7.89
CA ASN A 45 -2.05 -2.25 9.09
C ASN A 45 -3.02 -1.71 10.16
N CYS A 46 -4.31 -1.58 9.87
CA CYS A 46 -5.34 -1.12 10.81
C CYS A 46 -6.03 -2.27 11.55
N GLU A 47 -5.81 -3.54 11.18
CA GLU A 47 -6.41 -4.68 11.88
C GLU A 47 -5.72 -4.90 13.23
N GLY A 48 -6.24 -4.22 14.25
CA GLY A 48 -5.72 -4.27 15.63
C GLY A 48 -6.44 -3.39 16.64
N GLU A 49 -7.54 -2.71 16.29
CA GLU A 49 -8.35 -1.89 17.20
C GLU A 49 -9.80 -2.39 17.30
#